data_AF-A0A137NTX7-F1
#
_entry.id   AF-A0A137NTX7-F1
#
_cell.length_a   1.000
_cell.length_b   1.000
_cell.length_c   1.000
_cell.angle_alpha   90.00
_cell.angle_beta   90.00
_cell.angle_gamma   90.00
#
_symmetry.space_group_name_H-M   'P 1'
#
loop_
_entity.id
_entity.type
_entity.pdbx_description
1 polymer ?
#
loop_
_entity_poly.entity_id
_entity_poly.type
_entity_poly.pdbx_seq_one_letter_code
_entity_poly.pdbx_strand_id
1 'polypeptide(L)' 'MNGRLRSRSQSKSFLPRRKRVTTKQLQVLNEQFKKNPFPSIEQRSKLSDILDISAKSIQIWFQNKRQTIRNNY' A
#
# COMPACT_ATOMS: atom_id res chain seq x y z
N MET A 1 5.77 14.98 -27.96
CA MET A 1 6.27 13.71 -27.40
C MET A 1 5.36 13.32 -26.25
N ASN A 2 4.45 12.39 -26.51
CA ASN A 2 3.16 12.28 -25.83
C ASN A 2 3.25 11.77 -24.39
N GLY A 3 2.59 12.52 -23.50
CA GLY A 3 2.46 12.27 -22.07
C GLY A 3 1.74 10.96 -21.74
N ARG A 4 2.07 10.39 -20.58
CA ARG A 4 1.49 9.17 -20.03
C ARG A 4 -0.01 9.36 -19.74
N LEU A 5 -0.85 9.05 -20.72
CA LEU A 5 -2.29 8.86 -20.55
C LEU A 5 -2.54 7.62 -19.69
N ARG A 6 -2.69 7.83 -18.38
CA ARG A 6 -3.18 6.78 -17.48
C ARG A 6 -4.71 6.76 -17.57
N SER A 7 -5.22 6.28 -18.70
CA SER A 7 -6.66 6.09 -18.92
C SER A 7 -7.17 5.06 -17.91
N ARG A 8 -7.80 5.54 -16.83
CA ARG A 8 -8.50 4.70 -15.87
C ARG A 8 -9.85 4.32 -16.47
N SER A 9 -9.85 3.37 -17.42
CA SER A 9 -11.08 2.71 -17.85
C SER A 9 -11.71 2.03 -16.64
N GLN A 10 -12.84 2.58 -16.21
CA GLN A 10 -13.63 2.14 -15.07
C GLN A 10 -14.53 0.99 -15.52
N SER A 11 -13.96 -0.20 -15.73
CA SER A 11 -14.76 -1.42 -15.81
C SER A 11 -15.27 -1.74 -14.40
N LYS A 12 -16.60 -1.67 -14.21
CA LYS A 12 -17.32 -2.15 -13.02
C LYS A 12 -17.09 -3.66 -12.88
N SER A 13 -15.92 -4.05 -12.41
CA SER A 13 -15.64 -5.40 -11.97
C SER A 13 -16.09 -5.50 -10.52
N PHE A 14 -16.75 -6.61 -10.17
CA PHE A 14 -17.12 -7.04 -8.82
C PHE A 14 -15.86 -7.34 -7.98
N LEU A 15 -14.90 -6.42 -7.98
CA LEU A 15 -13.70 -6.53 -7.17
C LEU A 15 -14.15 -6.48 -5.70
N PRO A 16 -13.80 -7.50 -4.90
CA PRO A 16 -14.19 -7.55 -3.50
C PRO A 16 -13.84 -6.22 -2.84
N ARG A 17 -14.82 -5.63 -2.14
CA ARG A 17 -14.67 -4.34 -1.46
C ARG A 17 -13.36 -4.37 -0.68
N ARG A 18 -12.38 -3.56 -1.10
CA ARG A 18 -11.10 -3.46 -0.41
C ARG A 18 -11.38 -3.14 1.06
N LYS A 19 -11.04 -4.07 1.97
CA LYS A 19 -11.08 -3.78 3.40
C LYS A 19 -10.22 -2.53 3.63
N ARG A 20 -10.84 -1.46 4.13
CA ARG A 20 -10.12 -0.24 4.47
C ARG A 20 -9.22 -0.56 5.66
N VAL A 21 -7.96 -0.17 5.54
CA VAL A 21 -7.01 -0.25 6.66
C VAL A 21 -7.49 0.72 7.73
N THR A 22 -7.66 0.23 8.94
CA THR A 22 -8.07 1.03 10.12
C THR A 22 -6.95 1.96 10.56
N THR A 23 -7.28 3.01 11.32
CA THR A 23 -6.29 3.97 11.85
C THR A 23 -5.19 3.27 12.66
N LYS A 24 -5.55 2.29 13.50
CA LYS A 24 -4.60 1.50 14.29
C LYS A 24 -3.62 0.71 13.41
N GLN A 25 -4.13 0.06 12.37
CA GLN A 25 -3.28 -0.65 11.41
C GLN A 25 -2.37 0.31 10.63
N LEU A 26 -2.86 1.51 10.29
CA LEU A 26 -2.06 2.56 9.64
C LEU A 26 -0.92 3.04 10.54
N GLN A 27 -1.12 3.17 11.85
CA GLN A 27 -0.04 3.58 12.78
C GLN A 27 1.12 2.59 12.74
N VAL A 28 0.82 1.29 12.86
CA VAL A 28 1.85 0.24 12.79
C VAL A 28 2.57 0.24 11.44
N LEU A 29 1.84 0.39 10.33
CA LEU A 29 2.46 0.48 8.99
C LEU A 29 3.37 1.69 8.86
N ASN A 30 3.00 2.85 9.42
CA ASN A 30 3.85 4.05 9.42
C ASN A 30 5.09 3.87 10.30
N GLU A 31 4.97 3.24 11.47
CA GLU A 31 6.14 2.94 12.33
C GLU A 31 7.12 2.00 11.64
N GLN A 32 6.62 0.95 10.99
CA GLN A 32 7.46 0.04 10.21
C GLN A 32 8.07 0.72 8.99
N PHE A 33 7.34 1.63 8.33
CA PHE A 33 7.86 2.42 7.23
C PHE A 33 9.04 3.31 7.66
N LYS A 34 8.99 3.91 8.85
CA LYS A 34 10.10 4.70 9.41
C LYS A 34 11.35 3.86 9.63
N LYS A 35 11.19 2.60 10.06
CA LYS A 35 12.31 1.66 10.28
C LYS A 35 12.85 1.08 8.98
N ASN A 36 11.96 0.67 8.08
CA ASN A 36 12.30 0.09 6.79
C ASN A 36 11.27 0.45 5.71
N PRO A 37 11.56 1.41 4.82
CA PRO A 37 10.65 1.80 3.73
C PRO A 37 10.56 0.77 2.60
N PHE A 38 11.42 -0.27 2.62
CA PHE A 38 11.45 -1.37 1.64
C PHE A 38 11.34 -2.73 2.34
N PRO A 39 10.15 -3.11 2.83
CA PRO A 39 9.98 -4.38 3.52
C PRO A 39 10.14 -5.58 2.58
N SER A 40 10.96 -6.54 3.00
CA SER A 40 11.12 -7.85 2.34
C SER A 40 9.82 -8.66 2.37
N ILE A 41 9.78 -9.78 1.64
CA ILE A 41 8.60 -10.65 1.57
C ILE A 41 8.22 -11.18 2.96
N GLU A 42 9.20 -11.65 3.74
CA GLU A 42 8.99 -12.12 5.11
C GLU A 42 8.44 -11.03 6.04
N GLN A 43 8.96 -9.80 5.94
CA GLN A 43 8.49 -8.67 6.74
C GLN A 43 7.03 -8.33 6.40
N ARG A 44 6.65 -8.40 5.12
CA ARG A 44 5.26 -8.23 4.70
C ARG A 44 4.35 -9.35 5.19
N SER A 45 4.84 -10.60 5.23
CA SER A 45 4.08 -11.72 5.78
C SER A 45 3.85 -11.56 7.28
N LYS A 46 4.89 -11.21 8.05
CA LYS A 46 4.75 -10.93 9.49
C LYS A 46 3.74 -9.82 9.76
N LEU A 47 3.79 -8.73 8.99
CA LEU A 47 2.81 -7.66 9.12
C LEU A 47 1.41 -8.06 8.66
N SER A 48 1.29 -9.02 7.74
CA SER A 48 0.01 -9.56 7.30
C SER A 48 -0.69 -10.29 8.44
N ASP A 49 0.04 -11.13 9.16
CA ASP A 49 -0.46 -11.84 10.36
C ASP A 49 -0.83 -10.86 11.48
N ILE A 50 0.03 -9.89 11.78
CA ILE A 50 -0.20 -8.95 12.89
C ILE A 50 -1.39 -8.04 12.63
N LEU A 51 -1.57 -7.60 11.38
CA LEU A 51 -2.57 -6.60 11.03
C LEU A 51 -3.86 -7.20 10.46
N ASP A 52 -3.93 -8.50 10.18
CA ASP A 52 -5.01 -9.13 9.42
C ASP A 52 -5.22 -8.47 8.04
N ILE A 53 -4.11 -8.12 7.37
CA ILE A 53 -4.13 -7.46 6.06
C ILE A 53 -3.26 -8.23 5.11
N SER A 54 -3.78 -8.60 3.93
CA SER A 54 -2.96 -9.30 2.93
C SER A 54 -1.62 -8.61 2.65
N ALA A 55 -0.54 -9.41 2.53
CA ALA A 55 0.79 -8.93 2.14
C ALA A 55 0.77 -8.08 0.86
N LYS A 56 -0.19 -8.34 -0.05
CA LYS A 56 -0.42 -7.54 -1.27
C LYS A 56 -0.90 -6.13 -0.95
N SER A 57 -1.88 -5.97 -0.06
CA SER A 57 -2.36 -4.66 0.39
C SER A 57 -1.26 -3.87 1.09
N ILE A 58 -0.43 -4.54 1.91
CA ILE A 58 0.75 -3.94 2.55
C ILE A 58 1.73 -3.46 1.48
N GLN A 59 2.07 -4.29 0.49
CA GLN A 59 2.95 -3.91 -0.61
C GLN A 59 2.47 -2.65 -1.34
N ILE A 60 1.17 -2.59 -1.69
CA ILE A 60 0.56 -1.43 -2.35
C ILE A 60 0.63 -0.20 -1.45
N TRP A 61 0.34 -0.34 -0.16
CA TRP A 61 0.43 0.75 0.80
C TRP A 61 1.85 1.34 0.86
N PHE A 62 2.88 0.50 0.96
CA PHE A 62 4.28 0.94 0.97
C PHE A 62 4.67 1.63 -0.35
N GLN A 63 4.19 1.13 -1.50
CA GLN A 63 4.41 1.78 -2.80
C GLN A 63 3.76 3.16 -2.86
N ASN A 64 2.48 3.27 -2.47
CA ASN A 64 1.74 4.53 -2.47
C ASN A 64 2.39 5.53 -1.49
N LYS A 65 2.80 5.08 -0.30
CA LYS A 65 3.46 5.92 0.70
C LYS A 65 4.75 6.53 0.17
N ARG A 66 5.58 5.74 -0.54
CA ARG A 66 6.79 6.26 -1.20
C ARG A 66 6.49 7.24 -2.33
N GLN A 67 5.43 6.99 -3.09
CA GLN A 67 4.98 7.93 -4.13
C GLN A 67 4.55 9.27 -3.54
N THR A 68 3.80 9.25 -2.43
CA THR A 68 3.41 10.49 -1.73
C THR A 68 4.62 11.28 -1.25
N ILE A 69 5.63 10.64 -0.65
CA ILE A 69 6.85 11.32 -0.20
C ILE A 69 7.61 11.93 -1.38
N ARG A 70 7.71 11.20 -2.50
CA ARG A 70 8.40 11.69 -3.71
C ARG A 70 7.71 12.90 -4.33
N ASN A 71 6.38 12.97 -4.25
CA ASN A 71 5.60 14.04 -4.87
C ASN A 71 5.44 15.28 -3.96
N ASN A 72 6.02 15.27 -2.76
CA ASN A 72 5.93 16.36 -1.79
C ASN A 72 7.24 17.17 -1.68
N TYR A 73 8.12 17.01 -2.66
CA TYR A 73 9.27 17.87 -3.01
C TYR A 73 9.05 18.39 -4.42
#